data_AF-A0A832UWP3-F1
#
_entry.id   AF-A0A832UWP3-F1
#
_cell.length_a   1.000
_cell.length_b   1.000
_cell.length_c   1.000
_cell.angle_alpha   90.00
_cell.angle_beta   90.00
_cell.angle_gamma   90.00
#
_symmetry.space_group_name_H-M   'P 1'
#
loop_
_entity.id
_entity.type
_entity.pdbx_description
1 polymer ?
#
loop_
_entity_poly.entity_id
_entity_poly.type
_entity_poly.pdbx_seq_one_letter_code
_entity_poly.pdbx_strand_id
1 'polypeptide(L)'
;KYGRPILGDTYFRLPGGPAPTESYDLYKDNFQKEQKADLKKYFAVINEKVGGYQMQRINPLKEYDPNVFSESDIEIMSQVAKKFYNVSGTELAGETHKIPFVKEASHMLELDYENILEESSDKEYVQFIKKMEKEVVDSLKS
;
A
#
# COMPACT_ATOMS: atom_id res chain seq x y z
N LYS A 1 -16.04 -3.80 -10.20
CA LYS A 1 -14.58 -3.52 -10.37
C LYS A 1 -14.39 -2.23 -9.58
N TYR A 2 -14.31 -2.27 -8.25
CA TYR A 2 -13.09 -2.50 -7.44
C TYR A 2 -13.44 -3.25 -6.14
N GLY A 3 -12.73 -4.35 -5.86
CA GLY A 3 -13.26 -5.43 -5.01
C GLY A 3 -12.48 -5.77 -3.74
N ARG A 4 -11.59 -4.90 -3.26
CA ARG A 4 -10.92 -4.90 -1.93
C ARG A 4 -9.56 -4.18 -2.05
N PRO A 5 -9.01 -3.61 -0.97
CA PRO A 5 -7.61 -3.20 -0.93
C PRO A 5 -6.67 -4.40 -1.18
N ILE A 6 -5.59 -4.19 -1.95
CA ILE A 6 -4.59 -5.24 -2.21
C ILE A 6 -3.60 -5.37 -1.06
N LEU A 7 -3.20 -4.26 -0.45
CA LEU A 7 -2.14 -4.23 0.56
C LEU A 7 -2.62 -4.47 1.99
N GLY A 8 -3.90 -4.20 2.28
CA GLY A 8 -4.44 -4.25 3.66
C GLY A 8 -3.74 -3.28 4.63
N ASP A 9 -3.10 -2.23 4.11
CA ASP A 9 -2.31 -1.25 4.86
C ASP A 9 -3.13 0.04 5.09
N THR A 10 -2.72 0.81 6.09
CA THR A 10 -3.29 2.11 6.38
C THR A 10 -2.51 3.19 5.63
N TYR A 11 -3.24 3.97 4.84
CA TYR A 11 -2.65 5.08 4.10
C TYR A 11 -2.65 6.34 4.95
N PHE A 12 -1.56 7.11 4.89
CA PHE A 12 -1.49 8.43 5.52
C PHE A 12 -1.17 9.51 4.50
N ARG A 13 -1.67 10.72 4.72
CA ARG A 13 -1.30 11.91 3.94
C ARG A 13 0.08 12.43 4.35
N LEU A 14 1.13 11.92 3.70
CA LEU A 14 2.52 12.33 3.93
C LEU A 14 2.96 13.45 2.96
N PRO A 15 4.01 14.23 3.28
CA PRO A 15 4.53 15.27 2.39
C PRO A 15 4.88 14.80 0.97
N GLY A 16 5.34 13.55 0.85
CA GLY A 16 5.70 12.92 -0.43
C GLY A 16 4.51 12.31 -1.19
N GLY A 17 3.28 12.50 -0.71
CA GLY A 17 2.07 11.88 -1.23
C GLY A 17 1.46 10.90 -0.24
N PRO A 18 0.24 10.42 -0.52
CA PRO A 18 -0.38 9.37 0.27
C PRO A 18 0.43 8.08 0.15
N ALA A 19 0.80 7.47 1.28
CA ALA A 19 1.59 6.25 1.30
C ALA A 19 1.05 5.23 2.31
N PRO A 20 1.16 3.92 2.02
CA PRO A 20 0.88 2.86 2.99
C PRO A 20 1.96 2.89 4.08
N THR A 21 1.61 3.31 5.29
CA THR A 21 2.60 3.70 6.30
C THR A 21 3.31 2.49 6.91
N GLU A 22 2.62 1.37 7.14
CA GLU A 22 3.27 0.17 7.69
C GLU A 22 4.31 -0.37 6.72
N SER A 23 3.96 -0.46 5.43
CA SER A 23 4.86 -0.87 4.36
C SER A 23 5.99 0.14 4.13
N TYR A 24 5.70 1.44 4.20
CA TYR A 24 6.71 2.49 4.07
C TYR A 24 7.74 2.43 5.21
N ASP A 25 7.28 2.15 6.41
CA ASP A 25 8.13 2.06 7.57
C ASP A 25 9.10 0.87 7.49
N LEU A 26 8.78 -0.21 6.75
CA LEU A 26 9.70 -1.34 6.50
C LEU A 26 11.06 -0.92 5.90
N TYR A 27 11.11 0.21 5.20
CA TYR A 27 12.32 0.76 4.59
C TYR A 27 13.19 1.52 5.59
N LYS A 28 12.60 1.98 6.70
CA LYS A 28 13.32 2.80 7.67
C LYS A 28 14.22 1.92 8.55
N ASP A 29 15.47 2.33 8.72
CA ASP A 29 16.47 1.59 9.51
C ASP A 29 16.08 1.42 10.98
N ASN A 30 15.21 2.30 11.49
CA ASN A 30 14.68 2.29 12.85
C ASN A 30 13.34 1.55 12.99
N PHE A 31 12.83 0.90 11.93
CA PHE A 31 11.67 0.04 12.07
C PHE A 31 12.01 -1.12 13.01
N GLN A 32 11.22 -1.28 14.05
CA GLN A 32 11.32 -2.41 14.98
C GLN A 32 10.80 -3.66 14.26
N LYS A 33 11.61 -4.17 13.32
CA LYS A 33 11.36 -5.36 12.50
C LYS A 33 11.08 -6.60 13.37
N GLU A 34 11.42 -6.55 14.65
CA GLU A 34 11.13 -7.59 15.64
C GLU A 34 9.66 -7.61 16.12
N GLN A 35 8.88 -6.53 15.96
CA GLN A 35 7.55 -6.40 16.57
C GLN A 35 6.35 -6.67 15.64
N LYS A 36 6.53 -6.69 14.32
CA LYS A 36 5.44 -6.93 13.37
C LYS A 36 5.81 -7.98 12.34
N ALA A 37 5.41 -9.23 12.64
CA ALA A 37 5.57 -10.41 11.80
C ALA A 37 7.03 -10.74 11.43
N ASP A 38 7.32 -12.02 11.19
CA ASP A 38 8.64 -12.47 10.75
C ASP A 38 8.87 -12.09 9.27
N LEU A 39 8.81 -10.79 8.95
CA LEU A 39 8.97 -10.23 7.59
C LEU A 39 10.41 -10.37 7.08
N LYS A 40 11.37 -10.51 8.00
CA LYS A 40 12.79 -10.75 7.71
C LYS A 40 13.02 -12.02 6.89
N LYS A 41 12.10 -12.98 6.87
CA LYS A 41 12.18 -14.18 6.02
C LYS A 41 11.71 -13.96 4.57
N TYR A 42 11.06 -12.84 4.28
CA TYR A 42 10.50 -12.55 2.95
C TYR A 42 11.37 -11.58 2.15
N PHE A 43 12.02 -10.62 2.80
CA PHE A 43 12.89 -9.67 2.13
C PHE A 43 13.96 -9.08 3.07
N ALA A 44 15.01 -8.53 2.46
CA ALA A 44 16.01 -7.68 3.10
C ALA A 44 15.99 -6.29 2.46
N VAL A 45 16.44 -5.27 3.18
CA VAL A 45 16.71 -3.94 2.63
C VAL A 45 18.21 -3.82 2.45
N ILE A 46 18.65 -3.49 1.25
CA ILE A 46 20.07 -3.28 0.94
C ILE A 46 20.30 -1.82 0.54
N ASN A 47 21.44 -1.28 0.94
CA ASN A 47 21.90 0.03 0.48
C ASN A 47 22.75 -0.14 -0.78
N GLU A 48 22.44 0.63 -1.82
CA GLU A 48 23.17 0.64 -3.07
C GLU A 48 23.48 2.07 -3.53
N LYS A 49 24.60 2.23 -4.23
CA LYS A 49 25.01 3.53 -4.78
C LYS A 49 24.59 3.63 -6.23
N VAL A 50 23.62 4.49 -6.52
CA VAL A 50 23.11 4.72 -7.89
C VAL A 50 23.36 6.18 -8.26
N GLY A 51 24.12 6.41 -9.33
CA GLY A 51 24.40 7.77 -9.83
C GLY A 51 25.07 8.70 -8.81
N GLY A 52 25.76 8.16 -7.80
CA GLY A 52 26.38 8.95 -6.73
C GLY A 52 25.54 9.06 -5.44
N TYR A 53 24.27 8.67 -5.47
CA TYR A 53 23.34 8.72 -4.35
C TYR A 53 23.29 7.38 -3.61
N GLN A 54 23.13 7.42 -2.29
CA GLN A 54 22.80 6.22 -1.50
C GLN A 54 21.30 5.98 -1.61
N MET A 55 20.92 4.80 -2.08
CA MET A 55 19.53 4.38 -2.25
C MET A 55 19.29 3.07 -1.51
N GLN A 56 18.07 2.90 -1.00
CA GLN A 56 17.62 1.66 -0.40
C GLN A 56 16.83 0.85 -1.43
N ARG A 57 17.13 -0.45 -1.55
CA ARG A 57 16.44 -1.40 -2.41
C ARG A 57 15.92 -2.57 -1.60
N ILE A 58 14.70 -3.02 -1.90
CA ILE A 58 14.20 -4.31 -1.40
C ILE A 58 14.86 -5.45 -2.19
N ASN A 59 15.48 -6.37 -1.46
CA ASN A 59 15.98 -7.64 -1.96
C ASN A 59 15.02 -8.77 -1.51
N PRO A 60 14.22 -9.35 -2.41
CA PRO A 60 13.35 -10.47 -2.05
C PRO A 60 14.18 -11.68 -1.64
N LEU A 61 13.77 -12.37 -0.57
CA LEU A 61 14.37 -13.61 -0.07
C LEU A 61 13.54 -14.84 -0.42
N LYS A 62 12.37 -14.64 -1.02
CA LYS A 62 11.50 -15.68 -1.55
C LYS A 62 11.19 -15.42 -3.02
N GLU A 63 10.94 -16.50 -3.74
CA GLU A 63 10.43 -16.42 -5.09
C GLU A 63 9.02 -15.81 -5.11
N TYR A 64 8.72 -15.11 -6.21
CA TYR A 64 7.40 -14.56 -6.44
C TYR A 64 6.39 -15.69 -6.64
N ASP A 65 5.34 -15.70 -5.83
CA ASP A 65 4.20 -16.60 -6.00
C ASP A 65 3.04 -15.84 -6.66
N PRO A 66 2.73 -16.11 -7.94
CA PRO A 66 1.65 -15.43 -8.64
C PRO A 66 0.26 -15.79 -8.10
N ASN A 67 0.12 -16.91 -7.38
CA ASN A 67 -1.17 -17.38 -6.88
C ASN A 67 -1.68 -16.59 -5.67
N VAL A 68 -0.87 -15.68 -5.12
CA VAL A 68 -1.28 -14.76 -4.05
C VAL A 68 -2.27 -13.72 -4.55
N PHE A 69 -2.24 -13.40 -5.85
CA PHE A 69 -3.08 -12.39 -6.47
C PHE A 69 -4.09 -13.05 -7.40
N SER A 70 -5.31 -12.50 -7.45
CA SER A 70 -6.28 -12.90 -8.47
C SER A 70 -5.86 -12.39 -9.85
N GLU A 71 -6.39 -12.97 -10.92
CA GLU A 71 -6.15 -12.47 -12.29
C GLU A 71 -6.54 -10.99 -12.43
N SER A 72 -7.65 -10.57 -11.81
CA SER A 72 -8.08 -9.17 -11.79
C SER A 72 -7.13 -8.25 -11.02
N ASP A 73 -6.49 -8.73 -9.96
CA ASP A 73 -5.49 -7.96 -9.21
C ASP A 73 -4.25 -7.70 -10.10
N ILE A 74 -3.78 -8.74 -10.80
CA ILE A 74 -2.66 -8.62 -11.74
C ILE A 74 -3.01 -7.70 -12.92
N GLU A 75 -4.23 -7.82 -13.46
CA GLU A 75 -4.72 -6.97 -14.55
C GLU A 75 -4.67 -5.49 -14.16
N ILE A 76 -5.25 -5.13 -13.00
CA ILE A 76 -5.33 -3.73 -12.57
C ILE A 76 -3.95 -3.17 -12.18
N MET A 77 -3.12 -3.94 -11.46
CA MET A 77 -1.76 -3.52 -11.13
C MET A 77 -0.93 -3.28 -12.40
N SER A 78 -1.09 -4.13 -13.42
CA SER A 78 -0.42 -3.96 -14.71
C SER A 78 -0.89 -2.71 -15.45
N GLN A 79 -2.18 -2.40 -15.41
CA GLN A 79 -2.73 -1.16 -16.00
C GLN A 79 -2.19 0.09 -15.30
N VAL A 80 -2.17 0.09 -13.97
CA VAL A 80 -1.63 1.20 -13.17
C VAL A 80 -0.14 1.38 -13.44
N ALA A 81 0.65 0.29 -13.42
CA ALA A 81 2.08 0.34 -13.71
C ALA A 81 2.36 0.93 -15.10
N LYS A 82 1.63 0.48 -16.13
CA LYS A 82 1.76 1.03 -17.50
C LYS A 82 1.40 2.51 -17.57
N LYS A 83 0.33 2.92 -16.87
CA LYS A 83 -0.15 4.31 -16.88
C LYS A 83 0.88 5.28 -16.29
N PHE A 84 1.58 4.87 -15.23
CA PHE A 84 2.47 5.75 -14.48
C PHE A 84 3.97 5.47 -14.68
N TYR A 85 4.33 4.53 -15.57
CA TYR A 85 5.72 4.09 -15.79
C TYR A 85 6.72 5.23 -16.06
N ASN A 86 6.31 6.26 -16.80
CA ASN A 86 7.16 7.40 -17.16
C ASN A 86 6.93 8.65 -16.29
N VAL A 87 6.20 8.53 -15.19
CA VAL A 87 5.87 9.66 -14.31
C VAL A 87 6.86 9.65 -13.12
N SER A 88 7.49 10.78 -12.86
CA SER A 88 8.42 10.91 -11.74
C SER A 88 7.68 10.85 -10.39
N GLY A 89 8.42 10.50 -9.33
CA GLY A 89 7.87 10.50 -7.98
C GLY A 89 7.31 11.87 -7.56
N THR A 90 7.96 12.96 -7.96
CA THR A 90 7.50 14.33 -7.67
C THR A 90 6.19 14.65 -8.39
N GLU A 91 6.04 14.24 -9.64
CA GLU A 91 4.79 14.41 -10.38
C GLU A 91 3.67 13.57 -9.77
N LEU A 92 3.93 12.30 -9.43
CA LEU A 92 2.97 11.43 -8.74
C LEU A 92 2.51 12.03 -7.41
N ALA A 93 3.46 12.55 -6.61
CA ALA A 93 3.15 13.24 -5.36
C ALA A 93 2.28 14.48 -5.60
N GLY A 94 2.60 15.28 -6.61
CA GLY A 94 1.83 16.47 -6.98
C GLY A 94 0.40 16.14 -7.40
N GLU A 95 0.21 15.13 -8.23
CA GLU A 95 -1.11 14.73 -8.72
C GLU A 95 -1.97 14.08 -7.61
N THR A 96 -1.37 13.22 -6.80
CA THR A 96 -2.10 12.53 -5.72
C THR A 96 -2.61 13.49 -4.64
N HIS A 97 -1.88 14.56 -4.31
CA HIS A 97 -2.35 15.59 -3.38
C HIS A 97 -3.54 16.43 -3.90
N LYS A 98 -3.81 16.39 -5.21
CA LYS A 98 -4.97 17.08 -5.81
C LYS A 98 -6.26 16.27 -5.71
N ILE A 99 -6.17 14.96 -5.44
CA ILE A 99 -7.34 14.10 -5.34
C ILE A 99 -8.20 14.57 -4.15
N PRO A 100 -9.53 14.76 -4.28
CA PRO A 100 -10.37 15.40 -3.27
C PRO A 100 -10.18 14.84 -1.85
N PHE A 101 -10.29 13.52 -1.66
CA PHE A 101 -10.16 12.90 -0.35
C PHE A 101 -8.75 13.08 0.28
N VAL A 102 -7.70 13.20 -0.54
CA VAL A 102 -6.32 13.46 -0.07
C VAL A 102 -6.12 14.94 0.23
N LYS A 103 -6.71 15.81 -0.59
CA LYS A 103 -6.63 17.26 -0.44
C LYS A 103 -7.34 17.74 0.82
N GLU A 104 -8.48 17.14 1.13
CA GLU A 104 -9.34 17.49 2.26
C GLU A 104 -8.84 16.90 3.59
N ALA A 105 -8.08 15.80 3.54
CA ALA A 105 -7.47 15.23 4.74
C ALA A 105 -6.40 16.15 5.33
N SER A 106 -6.35 16.24 6.66
CA SER A 106 -5.29 16.99 7.35
C SER A 106 -3.94 16.29 7.20
N HIS A 107 -2.88 17.07 7.30
CA HIS A 107 -1.51 16.58 7.20
C HIS A 107 -1.20 15.52 8.27
N MET A 108 -0.54 14.42 7.87
CA MET A 108 -0.19 13.27 8.74
C MET A 108 -1.39 12.56 9.38
N LEU A 109 -2.58 12.65 8.78
CA LEU A 109 -3.72 11.83 9.16
C LEU A 109 -3.89 10.63 8.24
N GLU A 110 -4.52 9.61 8.79
CA GLU A 110 -5.01 8.43 8.09
C GLU A 110 -6.02 8.83 7.00
N LEU A 111 -5.90 8.17 5.86
CA LEU A 111 -6.78 8.28 4.72
C LEU A 111 -7.69 7.06 4.70
N ASP A 112 -8.97 7.28 4.94
CA ASP A 112 -9.96 6.24 4.70
C ASP A 112 -10.18 6.10 3.19
N TYR A 113 -9.74 4.98 2.63
CA TYR A 113 -9.89 4.68 1.21
C TYR A 113 -11.35 4.50 0.79
N GLU A 114 -12.29 4.32 1.73
CA GLU A 114 -13.73 4.36 1.43
C GLU A 114 -14.16 5.72 0.86
N ASN A 115 -13.42 6.79 1.18
CA ASN A 115 -13.67 8.12 0.61
C ASN A 115 -13.32 8.23 -0.87
N ILE A 116 -12.65 7.23 -1.45
CA ILE A 116 -12.41 7.11 -2.90
C ILE A 116 -13.68 6.60 -3.60
N LEU A 117 -14.53 5.87 -2.89
CA LEU A 117 -15.69 5.21 -3.46
C LEU A 117 -16.80 6.24 -3.67
N GLU A 118 -17.25 6.37 -4.90
CA GLU A 118 -18.36 7.26 -5.26
C GLU A 118 -19.70 6.52 -5.17
N GLU A 119 -19.74 5.25 -5.59
CA GLU A 119 -20.95 4.43 -5.64
C GLU A 119 -21.31 3.81 -4.28
N SER A 120 -22.60 3.80 -3.94
CA SER A 120 -23.09 3.21 -2.69
C SER A 120 -22.89 1.69 -2.62
N SER A 121 -23.04 1.00 -3.75
CA SER A 121 -22.81 -0.45 -3.86
C SER A 121 -21.37 -0.84 -3.55
N ASP A 122 -20.39 -0.02 -3.96
CA ASP A 122 -18.98 -0.28 -3.69
C ASP A 122 -18.68 -0.10 -2.19
N LYS A 123 -19.28 0.90 -1.55
CA LYS A 123 -19.16 1.12 -0.10
C LYS A 123 -19.74 -0.04 0.70
N GLU A 124 -20.95 -0.49 0.35
CA GLU A 124 -21.61 -1.63 0.99
C GLU A 124 -20.77 -2.91 0.86
N TYR A 125 -20.19 -3.14 -0.32
CA TYR A 125 -19.32 -4.29 -0.56
C TYR A 125 -18.04 -4.21 0.27
N VAL A 126 -17.38 -3.06 0.35
CA VAL A 126 -16.18 -2.89 1.20
C VAL A 126 -16.51 -3.11 2.68
N GLN A 127 -17.65 -2.60 3.17
CA GLN A 127 -18.09 -2.82 4.54
C GLN A 127 -18.36 -4.30 4.84
N PHE A 128 -18.94 -5.03 3.88
CA PHE A 128 -19.14 -6.47 3.97
C PHE A 128 -17.81 -7.22 4.10
N ILE A 129 -16.81 -6.90 3.27
CA ILE A 129 -15.47 -7.51 3.35
C ILE A 129 -14.79 -7.20 4.68
N LYS A 130 -14.80 -5.94 5.15
CA LYS A 130 -14.23 -5.55 6.46
C LYS A 130 -14.86 -6.34 7.61
N LYS A 131 -16.18 -6.57 7.56
CA LYS A 131 -16.88 -7.37 8.56
C LYS A 131 -16.42 -8.82 8.55
N MET A 132 -16.31 -9.43 7.37
CA MET A 132 -15.79 -10.79 7.23
C MET A 132 -14.35 -10.94 7.73
N GLU A 133 -13.46 -10.01 7.38
CA GLU A 133 -12.06 -10.01 7.85
C GLU A 133 -11.98 -9.94 9.37
N LYS A 134 -12.81 -9.08 9.99
CA LYS A 134 -12.89 -8.98 11.45
C LYS A 134 -13.36 -10.30 12.08
N GLU A 135 -14.40 -10.93 11.54
CA GLU A 135 -14.91 -12.21 12.03
C GLU A 135 -13.84 -13.32 11.94
N VAL A 136 -13.08 -13.38 10.84
CA VAL A 136 -11.96 -14.32 10.69
C VAL A 136 -10.87 -14.04 11.73
N VAL A 137 -10.45 -12.79 11.89
CA VAL A 137 -9.41 -12.41 12.87
C VAL A 137 -9.85 -12.73 14.30
N ASP A 138 -11.11 -12.47 14.64
CA ASP A 138 -11.65 -12.77 15.97
C ASP A 138 -11.71 -14.29 16.20
N SER A 139 -12.04 -15.08 15.18
CA SER A 139 -12.04 -16.56 15.25
C SER A 139 -10.64 -17.18 15.41
N LEU A 140 -9.59 -16.48 14.97
CA LEU A 140 -8.19 -16.92 15.14
C LEU A 140 -7.62 -16.59 16.53
N LYS A 141 -8.31 -15.72 17.29
CA LYS A 141 -7.92 -15.31 18.64
C LYS A 141 -8.67 -16.06 19.75
N SER A 142 -9.72 -16.82 19.40
CA SER A 142 -10.49 -17.69 20.28
C SER A 142 -9.94 -19.11 20.29
#